data_AF-A0A416VPF0-F1
#
_entry.id   AF-A0A416VPF0-F1
#
_cell.length_a   1.000
_cell.length_b   1.000
_cell.length_c   1.000
_cell.angle_alpha   90.00
_cell.angle_beta   90.00
_cell.angle_gamma   90.00
#
_symmetry.space_group_name_H-M   'P 1'
#
loop_
_entity.id
_entity.type
_entity.pdbx_description
1 polymer ?
#
loop_
_entity_poly.entity_id
_entity_poly.type
_entity_poly.pdbx_seq_one_letter_code
_entity_poly.pdbx_strand_id
1 'polypeptide(L)'
;MEVCILFKPKRIMKKLLMYLAFALICMAVAPILQSCDDENSQYPLGNYIIAMATVAKETGTVYPYFVLDNGKTVWVAASAVEYEGLEPGQRVIGNFTILDDNRDGFDYFARVNNYTLVLTKDVINLTEANEDSIGNSKTTISDMWIGADYLNVEFLMVYPSYEKHMVNLVNNRIIPVDDDGYAHLEFRYNNMGDSNGKLIPGIVSFELGEYGPSNKTLKGLKVKINSIKYGDKVYTYNYSDEKSTEESRNFSSGVNSEGLK
;
A
#
# COMPACT_ATOMS: atom_id res chain seq x y z
N MET A 1 22.05 -92.50 27.43
CA MET A 1 22.46 -91.69 26.26
C MET A 1 21.66 -90.39 26.33
N GLU A 2 22.37 -89.27 26.14
CA GLU A 2 21.94 -87.86 26.25
C GLU A 2 20.56 -87.58 25.59
N VAL A 3 19.79 -86.54 25.96
CA VAL A 3 20.06 -85.12 25.68
C VAL A 3 19.28 -84.22 26.65
N CYS A 4 19.99 -83.26 27.23
CA CYS A 4 19.44 -82.11 27.96
C CYS A 4 19.21 -80.97 26.96
N ILE A 5 17.96 -80.56 26.71
CA ILE A 5 17.65 -79.37 25.90
C ILE A 5 17.26 -78.24 26.85
N LEU A 6 18.18 -77.32 27.06
CA LEU A 6 17.96 -76.02 27.70
C LEU A 6 17.29 -75.07 26.70
N PHE A 7 15.96 -74.92 26.78
CA PHE A 7 15.26 -73.82 26.12
C PHE A 7 15.10 -72.65 27.11
N LYS A 8 15.69 -71.50 26.78
CA LYS A 8 15.69 -70.28 27.60
C LYS A 8 14.78 -69.23 26.95
N PRO A 9 13.59 -68.90 27.49
CA PRO A 9 12.81 -67.78 26.98
C PRO A 9 12.63 -66.73 28.08
N LYS A 10 13.55 -65.76 28.20
CA LYS A 10 13.33 -64.61 29.10
C LYS A 10 13.79 -63.26 28.57
N ARG A 11 14.34 -63.18 27.36
CA ARG A 11 14.87 -61.93 26.78
C ARG A 11 13.95 -61.27 25.73
N ILE A 12 13.02 -62.02 25.14
CA ILE A 12 12.12 -61.53 24.08
C ILE A 12 10.91 -60.76 24.67
N MET A 13 10.31 -61.26 25.75
CA MET A 13 9.14 -60.61 26.39
C MET A 13 9.43 -59.21 26.95
N LYS A 14 10.64 -58.94 27.43
CA LYS A 14 11.00 -57.61 27.97
C LYS A 14 11.11 -56.55 26.87
N LYS A 15 11.61 -56.93 25.68
CA LYS A 15 11.68 -56.02 24.53
C LYS A 15 10.28 -55.76 23.97
N LEU A 16 9.46 -56.81 23.85
CA LEU A 16 8.08 -56.70 23.39
C LEU A 16 7.23 -55.83 24.34
N LEU A 17 7.36 -56.01 25.66
CA LEU A 17 6.68 -55.19 26.66
C LEU A 17 7.15 -53.73 26.64
N MET A 18 8.43 -53.49 26.37
CA MET A 18 9.00 -52.14 26.21
C MET A 18 8.49 -51.44 24.94
N TYR A 19 8.36 -52.16 23.82
CA TYR A 19 7.76 -51.62 22.59
C TYR A 19 6.25 -51.37 22.75
N LEU A 20 5.54 -52.24 23.47
CA LEU A 20 4.11 -52.05 23.76
C LEU A 20 3.87 -50.84 24.67
N ALA A 21 4.72 -50.65 25.70
CA ALA A 21 4.66 -49.49 26.58
C ALA A 21 5.02 -48.18 25.85
N PHE A 22 5.99 -48.22 24.93
CA PHE A 22 6.34 -47.06 24.09
C PHE A 22 5.20 -46.69 23.11
N ALA A 23 4.56 -47.68 22.48
CA ALA A 23 3.41 -47.45 21.59
C ALA A 23 2.19 -46.86 22.32
N LEU A 24 1.95 -47.29 23.57
CA LEU A 24 0.84 -46.79 24.39
C LEU A 24 1.09 -45.36 24.90
N ILE A 25 2.34 -45.00 25.17
CA ILE A 25 2.76 -43.63 25.49
C ILE A 25 2.62 -42.72 24.26
N CYS A 26 3.02 -43.16 23.07
CA CYS A 26 2.86 -42.37 21.84
C CYS A 26 1.39 -42.12 21.48
N MET A 27 0.49 -43.06 21.76
CA MET A 27 -0.95 -42.92 21.50
C MET A 27 -1.66 -42.00 22.52
N ALA A 28 -1.14 -41.90 23.75
CA ALA A 28 -1.67 -41.01 24.79
C ALA A 28 -1.23 -39.54 24.65
N VAL A 29 -0.18 -39.26 23.86
CA VAL A 29 0.32 -37.89 23.61
C VAL A 29 -0.31 -37.27 22.34
N ALA A 30 -1.04 -38.06 21.54
CA ALA A 30 -1.67 -37.58 20.31
C ALA A 30 -2.84 -36.56 20.48
N PRO A 31 -3.66 -36.57 21.56
CA PRO A 31 -4.80 -35.64 21.65
C PRO A 31 -4.47 -34.26 22.27
N ILE A 32 -3.24 -34.00 22.75
CA ILE A 32 -2.83 -32.67 23.24
C ILE A 32 -2.25 -31.76 22.14
N LEU A 33 -2.24 -32.21 20.89
CA LEU A 33 -1.87 -31.40 19.72
C LEU A 33 -3.04 -31.10 18.79
N GLN A 34 -4.29 -31.34 19.23
CA GLN A 34 -5.43 -30.68 18.60
C GLN A 34 -5.50 -29.25 19.15
N SER A 35 -4.70 -28.37 18.54
CA SER A 35 -5.05 -26.96 18.46
C SER A 35 -6.43 -26.92 17.81
N CYS A 36 -7.47 -26.62 18.57
CA CYS A 36 -8.71 -26.13 18.00
C CYS A 36 -8.36 -24.80 17.35
N ASP A 37 -7.97 -24.84 16.08
CA ASP A 37 -8.11 -23.70 15.20
C ASP A 37 -9.62 -23.59 14.99
N ASP A 38 -10.25 -22.69 15.74
CA ASP A 38 -11.62 -22.27 15.47
C ASP A 38 -11.59 -21.50 14.14
N GLU A 39 -11.46 -22.22 13.02
CA GLU A 39 -11.51 -21.70 11.65
C GLU A 39 -12.91 -21.19 11.25
N ASN A 40 -13.77 -20.91 12.24
CA ASN A 40 -15.12 -20.38 12.07
C ASN A 40 -15.21 -18.91 12.51
N SER A 41 -14.19 -18.11 12.19
CA SER A 41 -14.39 -16.68 11.96
C SER A 41 -14.37 -16.44 10.46
N GLN A 42 -15.53 -16.06 9.91
CA GLN A 42 -15.73 -15.79 8.48
C GLN A 42 -14.86 -14.62 7.95
N TYR A 43 -14.04 -14.01 8.80
CA TYR A 43 -13.05 -13.00 8.47
C TYR A 43 -11.73 -13.30 9.19
N PRO A 44 -10.81 -14.05 8.56
CA PRO A 44 -9.47 -14.25 9.10
C PRO A 44 -8.81 -12.88 9.31
N LEU A 45 -8.23 -12.65 10.49
CA LEU A 45 -7.42 -11.46 10.82
C LEU A 45 -6.22 -11.24 9.85
N GLY A 46 -6.00 -12.14 8.89
CA GLY A 46 -5.02 -12.03 7.80
C GLY A 46 -5.53 -11.38 6.50
N ASN A 47 -6.84 -11.17 6.33
CA ASN A 47 -7.39 -10.54 5.12
C ASN A 47 -7.50 -9.01 5.30
N TYR A 48 -6.39 -8.31 5.08
CA TYR A 48 -6.37 -6.84 5.03
C TYR A 48 -5.95 -6.34 3.64
N ILE A 49 -6.38 -5.13 3.31
CA ILE A 49 -5.94 -4.38 2.14
C ILE A 49 -5.08 -3.20 2.59
N ILE A 50 -4.01 -2.93 1.86
CA ILE A 50 -3.27 -1.68 1.93
C ILE A 50 -3.62 -0.88 0.69
N ALA A 51 -4.21 0.31 0.87
CA ALA A 51 -4.71 1.13 -0.22
C ALA A 51 -4.58 2.62 0.07
N MET A 52 -4.42 3.40 -1.01
CA MET A 52 -4.59 4.85 -0.96
C MET A 52 -6.06 5.19 -0.75
N ALA A 53 -6.32 6.15 0.14
CA ALA A 53 -7.66 6.65 0.37
C ALA A 53 -7.66 8.14 0.73
N THR A 54 -8.76 8.80 0.43
CA THR A 54 -9.05 10.17 0.84
C THR A 54 -10.05 10.14 1.98
N VAL A 55 -9.77 10.91 3.03
CA VAL A 55 -10.66 11.10 4.18
C VAL A 55 -11.84 11.94 3.74
N ALA A 56 -13.04 11.45 4.03
CA ALA A 56 -14.30 12.14 3.78
C ALA A 56 -15.15 12.16 5.06
N LYS A 57 -16.10 13.07 5.12
CA LYS A 57 -16.99 13.23 6.27
C LYS A 57 -18.33 13.73 5.81
N GLU A 58 -19.40 13.06 6.26
CA GLU A 58 -20.75 13.52 5.98
C GLU A 58 -21.06 14.79 6.78
N THR A 59 -21.86 15.67 6.21
CA THR A 59 -22.25 16.91 6.91
C THR A 59 -23.08 16.58 8.15
N GLY A 60 -22.64 17.05 9.31
CA GLY A 60 -23.33 16.83 10.58
C GLY A 60 -22.96 15.54 11.31
N THR A 61 -22.05 14.72 10.77
CA THR A 61 -21.48 13.58 11.49
C THR A 61 -20.16 13.97 12.16
N VAL A 62 -19.77 13.23 13.20
CA VAL A 62 -18.49 13.42 13.90
C VAL A 62 -17.40 12.55 13.29
N TYR A 63 -17.76 11.35 12.82
CA TYR A 63 -16.83 10.33 12.37
C TYR A 63 -16.54 10.43 10.86
N PRO A 64 -15.26 10.47 10.47
CA PRO A 64 -14.89 10.37 9.07
C PRO A 64 -15.00 8.94 8.54
N TYR A 65 -15.01 8.81 7.22
CA TYR A 65 -14.88 7.56 6.47
C TYR A 65 -13.82 7.73 5.38
N PHE A 66 -13.48 6.64 4.68
CA PHE A 66 -12.44 6.68 3.64
C PHE A 66 -13.03 6.41 2.26
N VAL A 67 -12.51 7.10 1.25
CA VAL A 67 -12.82 6.87 -0.17
C VAL A 67 -11.55 6.36 -0.85
N LEU A 68 -11.56 5.13 -1.33
CA LEU A 68 -10.44 4.52 -2.05
C LEU A 68 -10.27 5.17 -3.43
N ASP A 69 -9.08 5.04 -4.02
CA ASP A 69 -8.77 5.61 -5.34
C ASP A 69 -9.67 5.07 -6.48
N ASN A 70 -10.32 3.92 -6.29
CA ASN A 70 -11.30 3.34 -7.23
C ASN A 70 -12.75 3.83 -6.99
N GLY A 71 -12.94 4.80 -6.08
CA GLY A 71 -14.23 5.38 -5.73
C GLY A 71 -15.03 4.62 -4.67
N LYS A 72 -14.60 3.42 -4.27
CA LYS A 72 -15.27 2.66 -3.21
C LYS A 72 -15.10 3.30 -1.84
N THR A 73 -16.13 3.20 -1.03
CA THR A 73 -16.23 3.83 0.28
C THR A 73 -16.03 2.80 1.40
N VAL A 74 -15.32 3.21 2.45
CA VAL A 74 -14.99 2.37 3.60
C VAL A 74 -15.48 3.06 4.87
N TRP A 75 -16.53 2.51 5.46
CA TRP A 75 -16.99 2.87 6.78
C TRP A 75 -16.13 2.23 7.87
N VAL A 76 -15.83 2.99 8.93
CA VAL A 76 -15.01 2.52 10.05
C VAL A 76 -15.89 1.84 11.09
N ALA A 77 -15.96 0.51 11.03
CA ALA A 77 -16.70 -0.31 11.99
C ALA A 77 -15.91 -0.60 13.27
N ALA A 78 -14.57 -0.61 13.17
CA ALA A 78 -13.65 -0.75 14.28
C ALA A 78 -12.33 -0.03 13.96
N SER A 79 -11.53 0.32 14.97
CA SER A 79 -10.20 0.87 14.75
C SER A 79 -9.20 0.41 15.80
N ALA A 80 -7.95 0.21 15.38
CA ALA A 80 -6.80 -0.02 16.24
C ALA A 80 -6.00 1.27 16.51
N VAL A 81 -6.31 2.35 15.80
CA VAL A 81 -5.64 3.65 15.84
C VAL A 81 -6.66 4.79 15.92
N GLU A 82 -6.26 5.95 16.44
CA GLU A 82 -7.12 7.14 16.42
C GLU A 82 -7.26 7.66 14.99
N TYR A 83 -8.50 7.90 14.54
CA TYR A 83 -8.79 8.35 13.17
C TYR A 83 -9.84 9.48 13.15
N GLU A 84 -10.49 9.75 14.27
CA GLU A 84 -11.59 10.69 14.41
C GLU A 84 -11.16 12.15 14.17
N GLY A 85 -9.88 12.45 14.42
CA GLY A 85 -9.26 13.76 14.15
C GLY A 85 -8.76 13.94 12.72
N LEU A 86 -8.99 12.97 11.83
CA LEU A 86 -8.67 13.14 10.40
C LEU A 86 -9.65 14.11 9.74
N GLU A 87 -9.10 15.06 9.01
CA GLU A 87 -9.85 16.12 8.34
C GLU A 87 -10.19 15.72 6.89
N PRO A 88 -11.36 16.13 6.38
CA PRO A 88 -11.72 15.88 4.98
C PRO A 88 -10.67 16.37 4.00
N GLY A 89 -10.39 15.57 2.97
CA GLY A 89 -9.37 15.85 1.96
C GLY A 89 -7.97 15.40 2.33
N GLN A 90 -7.70 15.04 3.59
CA GLN A 90 -6.44 14.38 3.93
C GLN A 90 -6.33 13.03 3.22
N ARG A 91 -5.13 12.72 2.75
CA ARG A 91 -4.85 11.46 2.08
C ARG A 91 -4.04 10.52 2.95
N VAL A 92 -4.36 9.24 2.88
CA VAL A 92 -3.70 8.20 3.65
C VAL A 92 -3.32 7.00 2.78
N ILE A 93 -2.26 6.29 3.19
CA ILE A 93 -2.13 4.86 2.92
C ILE A 93 -2.74 4.15 4.12
N GLY A 94 -3.91 3.55 3.94
CA GLY A 94 -4.63 2.83 5.00
C GLY A 94 -4.40 1.33 4.94
N ASN A 95 -4.34 0.69 6.11
CA ASN A 95 -4.41 -0.74 6.29
C ASN A 95 -5.79 -1.11 6.86
N PHE A 96 -6.63 -1.74 6.05
CA PHE A 96 -8.03 -2.03 6.36
C PHE A 96 -8.30 -3.54 6.35
N THR A 97 -8.85 -4.08 7.43
CA THR A 97 -9.45 -5.44 7.41
C THR A 97 -10.93 -5.30 7.10
N ILE A 98 -11.38 -5.85 5.97
CA ILE A 98 -12.80 -5.83 5.59
C ILE A 98 -13.56 -6.80 6.49
N LEU A 99 -14.64 -6.31 7.10
CA LEU A 99 -15.50 -7.04 8.04
C LEU A 99 -16.90 -7.32 7.48
N ASP A 100 -17.35 -6.48 6.54
CA ASP A 100 -18.64 -6.61 5.87
C ASP A 100 -18.61 -5.81 4.56
N ASP A 101 -19.53 -6.10 3.64
CA ASP A 101 -19.68 -5.37 2.38
C ASP A 101 -21.13 -4.89 2.13
N ASN A 102 -21.27 -3.87 1.28
CA ASN A 102 -22.55 -3.38 0.74
C ASN A 102 -23.63 -3.08 1.79
N ARG A 103 -23.30 -2.23 2.76
CA ARG A 103 -24.19 -1.92 3.89
C ARG A 103 -24.34 -0.42 4.08
N ASP A 104 -25.55 0.03 4.45
CA ASP A 104 -25.85 1.42 4.83
C ASP A 104 -25.31 2.51 3.87
N GLY A 105 -25.20 2.19 2.57
CA GLY A 105 -24.70 3.10 1.55
C GLY A 105 -23.17 3.09 1.35
N PHE A 106 -22.43 2.25 2.07
CA PHE A 106 -20.99 2.06 1.93
C PHE A 106 -20.64 0.73 1.25
N ASP A 107 -19.57 0.74 0.47
CA ASP A 107 -19.07 -0.47 -0.20
C ASP A 107 -18.47 -1.46 0.81
N TYR A 108 -17.79 -0.94 1.84
CA TYR A 108 -17.11 -1.74 2.85
C TYR A 108 -17.31 -1.22 4.27
N PHE A 109 -17.44 -2.15 5.21
CA PHE A 109 -17.26 -1.90 6.64
C PHE A 109 -15.95 -2.54 7.04
N ALA A 110 -15.04 -1.77 7.61
CA ALA A 110 -13.70 -2.25 7.90
C ALA A 110 -13.22 -1.89 9.31
N ARG A 111 -12.27 -2.69 9.77
CA ARG A 111 -11.36 -2.29 10.85
C ARG A 111 -10.18 -1.52 10.27
N VAL A 112 -9.92 -0.32 10.78
CA VAL A 112 -8.67 0.42 10.48
C VAL A 112 -7.56 -0.14 11.38
N ASN A 113 -6.61 -0.86 10.80
CA ASN A 113 -5.50 -1.45 11.56
C ASN A 113 -4.37 -0.43 11.79
N ASN A 114 -4.07 0.37 10.77
CA ASN A 114 -3.09 1.46 10.82
C ASN A 114 -3.30 2.36 9.60
N TYR A 115 -2.69 3.55 9.60
CA TYR A 115 -2.58 4.38 8.41
C TYR A 115 -1.33 5.25 8.46
N THR A 116 -0.95 5.82 7.32
CA THR A 116 0.08 6.85 7.23
C THR A 116 -0.45 8.01 6.40
N LEU A 117 -0.33 9.23 6.92
CA LEU A 117 -0.67 10.45 6.18
C LEU A 117 0.28 10.63 4.99
N VAL A 118 -0.28 10.95 3.85
CA VAL A 118 0.45 11.26 2.63
C VAL A 118 0.44 12.77 2.42
N LEU A 119 1.63 13.35 2.21
CA LEU A 119 1.76 14.77 1.85
C LEU A 119 0.92 15.02 0.60
N THR A 120 -0.07 15.91 0.71
CA THR A 120 -0.98 16.26 -0.39
C THR A 120 -0.78 17.73 -0.75
N LYS A 121 -0.63 18.03 -2.04
CA LYS A 121 -0.34 19.38 -2.54
C LYS A 121 -1.07 19.65 -3.85
N ASP A 122 -1.35 20.92 -4.12
CA ASP A 122 -1.89 21.34 -5.42
C ASP A 122 -0.79 21.42 -6.49
N VAL A 123 -1.22 21.44 -7.75
CA VAL A 123 -0.38 21.90 -8.87
C VAL A 123 -0.15 23.40 -8.73
N ILE A 124 1.10 23.84 -8.84
CA ILE A 124 1.47 25.26 -8.79
C ILE A 124 2.02 25.75 -10.12
N ASN A 125 1.95 27.05 -10.37
CA ASN A 125 2.60 27.64 -11.54
C ASN A 125 4.10 27.83 -11.28
N LEU A 126 4.94 27.32 -12.17
CA LEU A 126 6.36 27.67 -12.23
C LEU A 126 6.52 28.94 -13.05
N THR A 127 7.19 29.93 -12.46
CA THR A 127 7.52 31.23 -13.05
C THR A 127 8.99 31.54 -12.82
N GLU A 128 9.55 32.50 -13.56
CA GLU A 128 10.96 32.90 -13.38
C GLU A 128 11.25 33.32 -11.93
N ALA A 129 10.27 33.90 -11.22
CA ALA A 129 10.45 34.37 -9.85
C ALA A 129 10.56 33.25 -8.81
N ASN A 130 10.01 32.05 -9.09
CA ASN A 130 10.00 30.94 -8.14
C ASN A 130 10.82 29.73 -8.58
N GLU A 131 11.41 29.75 -9.79
CA GLU A 131 12.14 28.61 -10.36
C GLU A 131 13.30 28.15 -9.49
N ASP A 132 14.15 29.08 -9.03
CA ASP A 132 15.29 28.75 -8.17
C ASP A 132 14.85 28.15 -6.83
N SER A 133 13.76 28.65 -6.27
CA SER A 133 13.22 28.13 -5.01
C SER A 133 12.62 26.74 -5.20
N ILE A 134 11.81 26.54 -6.25
CA ILE A 134 11.21 25.23 -6.55
C ILE A 134 12.30 24.18 -6.85
N GLY A 135 13.39 24.60 -7.50
CA GLY A 135 14.53 23.74 -7.84
C GLY A 135 14.19 22.66 -8.88
N ASN A 136 15.20 21.87 -9.23
CA ASN A 136 15.04 20.71 -10.12
C ASN A 136 16.17 19.69 -9.94
N SER A 137 16.51 19.38 -8.70
CA SER A 137 17.50 18.36 -8.35
C SER A 137 17.08 16.98 -8.89
N LYS A 138 18.07 16.18 -9.27
CA LYS A 138 17.82 14.83 -9.79
C LYS A 138 17.25 13.91 -8.71
N THR A 139 16.29 13.08 -9.09
CA THR A 139 15.77 12.01 -8.23
C THR A 139 15.50 10.71 -9.01
N THR A 140 15.24 9.62 -8.28
CA THR A 140 14.72 8.38 -8.83
C THR A 140 13.26 8.25 -8.45
N ILE A 141 12.39 8.10 -9.44
CA ILE A 141 10.99 7.74 -9.24
C ILE A 141 10.93 6.22 -9.13
N SER A 142 10.50 5.73 -7.96
CA SER A 142 10.26 4.31 -7.71
C SER A 142 8.97 3.87 -8.36
N ASP A 143 7.92 4.70 -8.24
CA ASP A 143 6.64 4.48 -8.89
C ASP A 143 5.88 5.80 -9.05
N MET A 144 4.99 5.83 -10.04
CA MET A 144 4.13 6.98 -10.30
C MET A 144 2.86 6.50 -10.99
N TRP A 145 1.71 6.91 -10.46
CA TRP A 145 0.42 6.51 -10.99
C TRP A 145 -0.64 7.56 -10.72
N ILE A 146 -1.71 7.49 -11.49
CA ILE A 146 -2.91 8.29 -11.25
C ILE A 146 -3.89 7.42 -10.47
N GLY A 147 -4.42 7.96 -9.38
CA GLY A 147 -5.41 7.30 -8.54
C GLY A 147 -6.43 8.32 -8.05
N ALA A 148 -7.72 8.03 -8.27
CA ALA A 148 -8.78 9.04 -8.29
C ALA A 148 -8.36 10.26 -9.14
N ASP A 149 -8.41 11.47 -8.60
CA ASP A 149 -8.09 12.72 -9.30
C ASP A 149 -6.72 13.30 -8.92
N TYR A 150 -5.75 12.41 -8.71
CA TYR A 150 -4.43 12.80 -8.22
C TYR A 150 -3.30 12.04 -8.89
N LEU A 151 -2.13 12.67 -8.96
CA LEU A 151 -0.87 12.03 -9.28
C LEU A 151 -0.15 11.62 -7.99
N ASN A 152 0.04 10.32 -7.79
CA ASN A 152 0.82 9.76 -6.71
C ASN A 152 2.26 9.54 -7.18
N VAL A 153 3.23 9.96 -6.38
CA VAL A 153 4.65 9.87 -6.71
C VAL A 153 5.42 9.26 -5.54
N GLU A 154 5.97 8.07 -5.76
CA GLU A 154 6.98 7.48 -4.89
C GLU A 154 8.37 7.76 -5.47
N PHE A 155 9.22 8.39 -4.67
CA PHE A 155 10.55 8.82 -5.10
C PHE A 155 11.59 8.53 -4.03
N LEU A 156 12.86 8.50 -4.43
CA LEU A 156 13.98 8.35 -3.52
C LEU A 156 14.63 9.72 -3.26
N MET A 157 14.80 10.04 -1.99
CA MET A 157 15.55 11.20 -1.54
C MET A 157 16.70 10.77 -0.63
N VAL A 158 17.76 11.56 -0.60
CA VAL A 158 18.73 11.44 0.50
C VAL A 158 18.05 11.93 1.77
N TYR A 159 18.38 11.33 2.91
CA TYR A 159 17.83 11.77 4.19
C TYR A 159 18.11 13.27 4.41
N PRO A 160 17.10 14.11 4.64
CA PRO A 160 17.30 15.55 4.84
C PRO A 160 18.16 15.82 6.07
N SER A 161 19.32 16.47 5.87
CA SER A 161 20.30 16.68 6.95
C SER A 161 20.06 17.97 7.74
N TYR A 162 19.64 19.03 7.05
CA TYR A 162 19.47 20.36 7.65
C TYR A 162 18.09 20.94 7.34
N GLU A 163 17.78 21.06 6.06
CA GLU A 163 16.52 21.63 5.59
C GLU A 163 15.60 20.53 5.04
N LYS A 164 14.29 20.67 5.27
CA LYS A 164 13.33 19.78 4.64
C LYS A 164 13.40 19.94 3.13
N HIS A 165 13.47 18.83 2.42
CA HIS A 165 13.42 18.84 0.97
C HIS A 165 12.06 19.29 0.47
N MET A 166 12.02 19.80 -0.76
CA MET A 166 10.79 20.24 -1.39
C MET A 166 10.45 19.38 -2.59
N VAL A 167 9.17 19.08 -2.73
CA VAL A 167 8.59 18.43 -3.92
C VAL A 167 7.39 19.25 -4.39
N ASN A 168 7.30 19.47 -5.69
CA ASN A 168 6.21 20.21 -6.32
C ASN A 168 5.84 19.54 -7.64
N LEU A 169 4.56 19.58 -7.99
CA LEU A 169 4.09 19.34 -9.34
C LEU A 169 3.74 20.71 -9.93
N VAL A 170 4.35 21.04 -11.06
CA VAL A 170 4.27 22.39 -11.60
C VAL A 170 3.73 22.42 -13.02
N ASN A 171 2.91 23.43 -13.31
CA ASN A 171 2.61 23.86 -14.66
C ASN A 171 3.65 24.92 -15.06
N ASN A 172 4.49 24.61 -16.06
CA ASN A 172 5.57 25.49 -16.48
C ASN A 172 5.05 26.64 -17.35
N ARG A 173 5.03 27.85 -16.79
CA ARG A 173 4.57 29.07 -17.49
C ARG A 173 5.71 29.83 -18.17
N ILE A 174 6.95 29.36 -18.05
CA ILE A 174 8.14 29.98 -18.65
C ILE A 174 8.31 29.53 -20.10
N ILE A 175 7.88 28.30 -20.41
CA ILE A 175 7.94 27.73 -21.77
C ILE A 175 6.57 27.76 -22.44
N PRO A 176 6.51 27.75 -23.79
CA PRO A 176 5.26 27.56 -24.51
C PRO A 176 4.58 26.24 -24.13
N VAL A 177 3.25 26.26 -24.06
CA VAL A 177 2.44 25.06 -23.84
C VAL A 177 2.37 24.27 -25.15
N ASP A 178 2.63 22.97 -25.07
CA ASP A 178 2.42 22.05 -26.19
C ASP A 178 0.91 21.81 -26.38
N ASP A 179 0.38 22.11 -27.57
CA ASP A 179 -1.03 21.88 -27.91
C ASP A 179 -1.23 20.50 -28.57
N ASP A 180 -0.93 19.44 -27.82
CA ASP A 180 -1.11 18.05 -28.25
C ASP A 180 -2.35 17.38 -27.63
N GLY A 181 -3.11 18.13 -26.82
CA GLY A 181 -4.28 17.69 -26.07
C GLY A 181 -3.97 16.98 -24.76
N TYR A 182 -2.71 16.97 -24.30
CA TYR A 182 -2.33 16.52 -22.96
C TYR A 182 -2.09 17.70 -22.02
N ALA A 183 -2.34 17.52 -20.73
CA ALA A 183 -1.76 18.40 -19.73
C ALA A 183 -0.26 18.11 -19.62
N HIS A 184 0.56 19.17 -19.57
CA HIS A 184 2.02 19.06 -19.39
C HIS A 184 2.41 19.62 -18.04
N LEU A 185 2.86 18.74 -17.15
CA LEU A 185 3.33 19.10 -15.82
C LEU A 185 4.77 18.62 -15.62
N GLU A 186 5.46 19.21 -14.66
CA GLU A 186 6.79 18.77 -14.24
C GLU A 186 6.80 18.46 -12.76
N PHE A 187 7.31 17.31 -12.37
CA PHE A 187 7.61 17.06 -10.97
C PHE A 187 9.02 17.57 -10.68
N ARG A 188 9.09 18.52 -9.77
CA ARG A 188 10.30 19.21 -9.35
C ARG A 188 10.64 18.81 -7.92
N TYR A 189 11.89 18.39 -7.72
CA TYR A 189 12.44 18.04 -6.41
C TYR A 189 13.60 18.98 -6.10
N ASN A 190 13.68 19.47 -4.86
CA ASN A 190 14.80 20.26 -4.36
C ASN A 190 15.34 19.60 -3.10
N ASN A 191 16.54 19.04 -3.20
CA ASN A 191 17.28 18.42 -2.11
C ASN A 191 17.93 19.43 -1.15
N MET A 192 17.72 20.74 -1.34
CA MET A 192 18.26 21.81 -0.50
C MET A 192 19.78 21.76 -0.32
N GLY A 193 20.50 21.26 -1.34
CA GLY A 193 21.95 21.10 -1.32
C GLY A 193 22.46 19.80 -0.69
N ASP A 194 21.57 18.95 -0.15
CA ASP A 194 21.96 17.64 0.39
C ASP A 194 22.37 16.69 -0.74
N SER A 195 23.65 16.32 -0.77
CA SER A 195 24.23 15.44 -1.80
C SER A 195 24.74 14.11 -1.27
N ASN A 196 24.80 13.95 0.06
CA ASN A 196 25.32 12.77 0.74
C ASN A 196 24.30 12.29 1.78
N GLY A 197 24.14 10.98 1.90
CA GLY A 197 23.27 10.41 2.93
C GLY A 197 22.65 9.09 2.53
N LYS A 198 21.93 8.47 3.48
CA LYS A 198 21.13 7.28 3.22
C LYS A 198 19.96 7.66 2.31
N LEU A 199 19.73 6.88 1.26
CA LEU A 199 18.51 7.00 0.45
C LEU A 199 17.31 6.45 1.24
N ILE A 200 16.24 7.23 1.26
CA ILE A 200 14.96 6.88 1.86
C ILE A 200 13.82 7.12 0.87
N PRO A 201 12.74 6.34 0.95
CA PRO A 201 11.54 6.58 0.14
C PRO A 201 10.79 7.82 0.66
N GLY A 202 10.24 8.58 -0.28
CA GLY A 202 9.22 9.59 -0.05
C GLY A 202 7.97 9.27 -0.88
N ILE A 203 6.81 9.64 -0.37
CA ILE A 203 5.53 9.58 -1.09
C ILE A 203 4.82 10.93 -0.99
N VAL A 204 4.26 11.37 -2.11
CA VAL A 204 3.46 12.60 -2.20
C VAL A 204 2.34 12.38 -3.20
N SER A 205 1.20 12.99 -2.92
CA SER A 205 0.05 13.03 -3.83
C SER A 205 -0.20 14.46 -4.26
N PHE A 206 -0.43 14.67 -5.54
CA PHE A 206 -0.77 15.98 -6.09
C PHE A 206 -2.20 15.99 -6.59
N GLU A 207 -3.03 16.91 -6.11
CA GLU A 207 -4.38 17.11 -6.62
C GLU A 207 -4.30 17.69 -8.03
N LEU A 208 -4.88 16.99 -9.00
CA LEU A 208 -4.74 17.36 -10.40
C LEU A 208 -5.74 18.43 -10.83
N GLY A 209 -6.94 18.47 -10.24
CA GLY A 209 -7.98 19.43 -10.57
C GLY A 209 -8.24 19.51 -12.09
N GLU A 210 -8.03 20.68 -12.69
CA GLU A 210 -8.21 20.89 -14.14
C GLU A 210 -7.27 20.06 -15.03
N TYR A 211 -6.17 19.54 -14.48
CA TYR A 211 -5.20 18.71 -15.19
C TYR A 211 -5.52 17.22 -15.10
N GLY A 212 -6.57 16.82 -14.38
CA GLY A 212 -6.86 15.44 -14.02
C GLY A 212 -7.86 14.72 -14.93
N PRO A 213 -8.10 13.41 -14.70
CA PRO A 213 -9.07 12.60 -15.46
C PRO A 213 -10.51 13.11 -15.44
N SER A 214 -10.85 13.96 -14.46
CA SER A 214 -12.14 14.66 -14.38
C SER A 214 -12.35 15.61 -15.56
N ASN A 215 -11.27 16.17 -16.12
CA ASN A 215 -11.33 17.05 -17.28
C ASN A 215 -11.45 16.26 -18.59
N LYS A 216 -12.67 16.18 -19.13
CA LYS A 216 -12.98 15.44 -20.37
C LYS A 216 -12.44 16.05 -21.65
N THR A 217 -11.85 17.25 -21.61
CA THR A 217 -11.21 17.84 -22.78
C THR A 217 -9.77 17.36 -22.99
N LEU A 218 -9.15 16.76 -21.97
CA LEU A 218 -7.78 16.27 -22.02
C LEU A 218 -7.74 14.80 -22.47
N LYS A 219 -6.78 14.47 -23.33
CA LYS A 219 -6.45 13.08 -23.69
C LYS A 219 -5.74 12.37 -22.54
N GLY A 220 -5.05 13.12 -21.68
CA GLY A 220 -4.22 12.57 -20.63
C GLY A 220 -3.27 13.58 -20.01
N LEU A 221 -2.29 13.07 -19.27
CA LEU A 221 -1.27 13.81 -18.56
C LEU A 221 0.13 13.37 -19.00
N LYS A 222 1.02 14.33 -19.25
CA LYS A 222 2.46 14.14 -19.41
C LYS A 222 3.19 14.77 -18.25
N VAL A 223 4.05 13.99 -17.60
CA VAL A 223 4.83 14.43 -16.44
C VAL A 223 6.32 14.33 -16.74
N LYS A 224 7.00 15.47 -16.78
CA LYS A 224 8.46 15.55 -16.93
C LYS A 224 9.17 15.41 -15.59
N ILE A 225 10.23 14.63 -15.55
CA ILE A 225 11.08 14.34 -14.39
C ILE A 225 12.55 14.58 -14.75
N ASN A 226 13.31 15.21 -13.84
CA ASN A 226 14.77 15.18 -13.90
C ASN A 226 15.32 13.92 -13.20
N SER A 227 15.52 12.85 -13.97
CA SER A 227 15.92 11.54 -13.44
C SER A 227 17.42 11.42 -13.20
N ILE A 228 17.81 10.77 -12.09
CA ILE A 228 19.21 10.36 -11.85
C ILE A 228 19.73 9.48 -12.98
N LYS A 229 18.94 8.48 -13.42
CA LYS A 229 19.38 7.46 -14.37
C LYS A 229 19.29 7.91 -15.84
N TYR A 230 18.24 8.65 -16.19
CA TYR A 230 17.91 8.93 -17.60
C TYR A 230 18.01 10.41 -17.98
N GLY A 231 18.31 11.31 -17.03
CA GLY A 231 18.15 12.75 -17.25
C GLY A 231 16.67 13.11 -17.40
N ASP A 232 16.35 14.07 -18.26
CA ASP A 232 14.97 14.45 -18.52
C ASP A 232 14.16 13.28 -19.10
N LYS A 233 13.13 12.85 -18.38
CA LYS A 233 12.23 11.76 -18.78
C LYS A 233 10.78 12.22 -18.67
N VAL A 234 9.96 11.88 -19.67
CA VAL A 234 8.51 12.15 -19.66
C VAL A 234 7.75 10.85 -19.48
N TYR A 235 6.83 10.82 -18.51
CA TYR A 235 5.82 9.78 -18.33
C TYR A 235 4.50 10.25 -18.95
N THR A 236 3.82 9.38 -19.69
CA THR A 236 2.55 9.71 -20.35
C THR A 236 1.45 8.78 -19.80
N TYR A 237 0.33 9.37 -19.40
CA TYR A 237 -0.87 8.69 -18.92
C TYR A 237 -2.04 9.11 -19.79
N ASN A 238 -2.78 8.16 -20.37
CA ASN A 238 -3.99 8.46 -21.13
C ASN A 238 -5.22 8.29 -20.23
N TYR A 239 -6.23 9.15 -20.38
CA TYR A 239 -7.46 9.08 -19.59
C TYR A 239 -8.53 8.18 -20.18
N SER A 240 -8.46 7.90 -21.48
CA SER A 240 -9.38 7.01 -22.18
C SER A 240 -9.10 5.52 -21.94
N ASP A 241 -7.99 5.18 -21.28
CA ASP A 241 -7.63 3.80 -20.99
C ASP A 241 -8.29 3.39 -19.67
N GLU A 242 -9.49 2.79 -19.73
CA GLU A 242 -10.26 2.27 -18.57
C GLU A 242 -9.43 1.34 -17.65
N LYS A 243 -8.31 0.78 -18.16
CA LYS A 243 -7.37 -0.03 -17.38
C LYS A 243 -6.58 0.72 -16.32
N SER A 244 -6.43 2.05 -16.40
CA SER A 244 -5.67 2.79 -15.37
C SER A 244 -6.50 3.16 -14.14
N THR A 245 -7.81 2.89 -14.13
CA THR A 245 -8.70 3.26 -13.03
C THR A 245 -9.15 2.05 -12.20
N GLU A 246 -9.12 0.83 -12.75
CA GLU A 246 -9.51 -0.40 -12.04
C GLU A 246 -8.36 -1.07 -11.25
N GLU A 247 -7.10 -0.87 -11.63
CA GLU A 247 -5.96 -1.31 -10.83
C GLU A 247 -5.61 -0.26 -9.76
N SER A 248 -6.57 0.07 -8.87
CA SER A 248 -6.17 0.50 -7.53
C SER A 248 -5.36 -0.66 -6.95
N ARG A 249 -4.03 -0.55 -6.97
CA ARG A 249 -3.16 -1.57 -6.40
C ARG A 249 -3.55 -1.72 -4.94
N ASN A 250 -4.29 -2.78 -4.64
CA ASN A 250 -4.19 -3.40 -3.32
C ASN A 250 -2.72 -3.77 -3.20
N PHE A 251 -1.99 -3.04 -2.36
CA PHE A 251 -0.59 -3.35 -2.09
C PHE A 251 -0.56 -4.69 -1.35
N SER A 252 -0.48 -5.78 -2.14
CA SER A 252 -0.35 -7.20 -1.76
C SER A 252 -1.18 -7.69 -0.56
N SER A 253 -2.17 -8.54 -0.83
CA SER A 253 -2.57 -9.58 0.14
C SER A 253 -1.38 -10.51 0.38
N GLY A 254 -0.93 -10.63 1.63
CA GLY A 254 -0.03 -11.73 2.00
C GLY A 254 -0.77 -13.07 1.90
N VAL A 255 -0.79 -13.68 0.72
CA VAL A 255 -1.27 -15.05 0.51
C VAL A 255 -0.21 -15.83 -0.24
N ASN A 256 0.43 -16.77 0.47
CA ASN A 256 1.20 -17.84 -0.16
C ASN A 256 0.22 -18.72 -0.96
N SER A 257 0.23 -18.58 -2.27
CA SER A 257 -0.39 -19.55 -3.17
C SER A 257 0.55 -20.74 -3.36
N GLU A 258 0.51 -21.71 -2.44
CA GLU A 258 0.95 -23.07 -2.74
C GLU A 258 -0.07 -24.07 -2.18
N GLY A 259 -0.72 -24.81 -3.08
CA GLY A 259 -1.34 -26.09 -2.77
C GLY A 259 -2.84 -26.20 -2.95
N LEU A 260 -3.33 -26.15 -4.19
CA LEU A 260 -4.46 -27.00 -4.58
C LEU A 260 -4.06 -27.82 -5.82
N LYS A 261 -3.79 -29.10 -5.59
CA LYS A 261 -4.06 -30.18 -6.55
C LYS A 261 -5.36 -30.85 -6.10
#